data_AF-A0A2E4P8C9-F1
#
_entry.id   AF-A0A2E4P8C9-F1
#
_cell.length_a   1.000
_cell.length_b   1.000
_cell.length_c   1.000
_cell.angle_alpha   90.00
_cell.angle_beta   90.00
_cell.angle_gamma   90.00
#
_symmetry.space_group_name_H-M   'P 1'
#
loop_
_entity.id
_entity.type
_entity.pdbx_description
1 polymer ?
#
loop_
_entity_poly.entity_id
_entity_poly.type
_entity_poly.pdbx_seq_one_letter_code
_entity_poly.pdbx_strand_id
1 'polypeptide(L)'
;MASIQVILGGWKNFIDKSEVTEEKARERADICAQCPNAVKGKLLAFIKDSLKEIEGYKCSVCDCPLSAKLRSEDICPIGKWE
;
A
#
# COMPACT_ATOMS: atom_id res chain seq x y z
N MET A 1 6.02 -1.02 -13.33
CA MET A 1 5.78 -2.22 -12.48
C MET A 1 6.81 -2.22 -11.38
N ALA A 2 6.41 -2.45 -10.12
CA ALA A 2 7.32 -2.52 -8.99
C ALA A 2 8.23 -3.76 -9.10
N SER A 3 9.47 -3.68 -8.61
CA SER A 3 10.35 -4.86 -8.58
C SER A 3 9.85 -5.88 -7.54
N ILE A 4 10.13 -7.17 -7.76
CA ILE A 4 9.74 -8.23 -6.82
C ILE A 4 10.33 -8.00 -5.43
N GLN A 5 11.56 -7.49 -5.34
CA GLN A 5 12.23 -7.21 -4.07
C GLN A 5 11.46 -6.17 -3.26
N VAL A 6 10.94 -5.14 -3.93
CA VAL A 6 10.16 -4.06 -3.31
C VAL A 6 8.79 -4.56 -2.83
N ILE A 7 8.14 -5.45 -3.59
CA ILE A 7 6.88 -6.08 -3.18
C ILE A 7 7.09 -6.92 -1.91
N LEU A 8 8.14 -7.75 -1.89
CA LEU A 8 8.48 -8.58 -0.73
C LEU A 8 8.83 -7.73 0.50
N GLY A 9 9.58 -6.63 0.32
CA GLY A 9 9.88 -5.67 1.38
C GLY A 9 8.63 -5.04 1.96
N GLY A 10 7.68 -4.61 1.11
CA GLY A 10 6.40 -4.06 1.56
C GLY A 10 5.56 -5.03 2.39
N TRP A 11 5.53 -6.31 2.00
CA TRP A 11 4.84 -7.35 2.77
C TRP A 11 5.54 -7.67 4.09
N LYS A 12 6.88 -7.70 4.11
CA LYS A 12 7.65 -7.83 5.35
C LYS A 12 7.31 -6.69 6.31
N ASN A 13 7.32 -5.46 5.82
CA ASN A 13 7.03 -4.28 6.64
C ASN A 13 5.57 -4.26 7.13
N PHE A 14 4.63 -4.76 6.33
CA PHE A 14 3.24 -4.98 6.74
C PHE A 14 3.10 -5.96 7.92
N ILE A 15 3.96 -6.97 7.99
CA ILE A 15 3.98 -7.95 9.09
C ILE A 15 4.71 -7.37 10.31
N ASP A 16 5.87 -6.74 10.08
CA ASP A 16 6.74 -6.22 11.13
C ASP A 16 6.15 -5.00 11.86
N LYS A 17 5.31 -4.20 11.16
CA LYS A 17 4.58 -3.05 11.72
C LYS A 17 5.43 -2.08 12.55
N SER A 18 6.67 -1.83 12.13
CA SER A 18 7.52 -0.84 12.79
C SER A 18 6.86 0.55 12.76
N GLU A 19 6.94 1.30 13.86
CA GLU A 19 6.30 2.62 14.02
C GLU A 19 6.62 3.59 12.86
N VAL A 20 7.91 3.74 12.52
CA VAL A 20 8.37 4.60 11.41
C VAL A 20 7.72 4.24 10.07
N THR A 21 7.53 2.94 9.81
CA THR A 21 6.90 2.48 8.57
C THR A 21 5.39 2.68 8.59
N GLU A 22 4.74 2.54 9.76
CA GLU A 22 3.30 2.79 9.91
C GLU A 22 2.95 4.28 9.81
N GLU A 23 3.79 5.18 10.31
CA GLU A 23 3.62 6.63 10.16
C GLU A 23 3.61 7.02 8.68
N LYS A 24 4.64 6.62 7.93
CA LYS A 24 4.70 6.83 6.47
C LYS A 24 3.53 6.17 5.75
N ALA A 25 3.16 4.95 6.14
CA ALA A 25 2.07 4.24 5.49
C ALA A 25 0.71 4.92 5.72
N ARG A 26 0.49 5.53 6.89
CA ARG A 26 -0.73 6.29 7.20
C ARG A 26 -0.84 7.54 6.32
N GLU A 27 0.23 8.33 6.23
CA GLU A 27 0.27 9.51 5.36
C GLU A 27 -0.02 9.14 3.89
N ARG A 28 0.62 8.07 3.40
CA ARG A 28 0.40 7.56 2.04
C ARG A 28 -1.01 6.98 1.87
N ALA A 29 -1.60 6.40 2.91
CA ALA A 29 -2.96 5.87 2.89
C ALA A 29 -4.01 6.97 2.78
N ASP A 30 -3.85 8.09 3.49
CA ASP A 30 -4.76 9.24 3.37
C ASP A 30 -4.81 9.78 1.94
N ILE A 31 -3.67 9.78 1.25
CA ILE A 31 -3.54 10.14 -0.17
C ILE A 31 -4.22 9.09 -1.07
N CYS A 32 -3.99 7.81 -0.78
CA CYS A 32 -4.53 6.72 -1.59
C CYS A 32 -6.03 6.52 -1.40
N ALA A 33 -6.58 6.80 -0.21
CA ALA A 33 -8.01 6.72 0.08
C ALA A 33 -8.84 7.66 -0.81
N GLN A 34 -8.25 8.78 -1.24
CA GLN A 34 -8.85 9.76 -2.14
C GLN A 34 -8.44 9.54 -3.61
N CYS A 35 -7.64 8.51 -3.91
CA CYS A 35 -7.09 8.29 -5.23
C CYS A 35 -8.08 7.52 -6.12
N PRO A 36 -8.42 7.99 -7.34
CA PRO A 36 -9.31 7.26 -8.24
C PRO A 36 -8.73 5.92 -8.71
N ASN A 37 -7.41 5.73 -8.54
CA ASN A 37 -6.72 4.49 -8.86
C ASN A 37 -6.67 3.50 -7.69
N ALA A 38 -7.20 3.86 -6.51
CA ALA A 38 -7.36 2.92 -5.41
C ALA A 38 -8.66 2.15 -5.60
N VAL A 39 -8.56 0.86 -5.93
CA VAL A 39 -9.71 0.00 -6.25
C VAL A 39 -9.71 -1.25 -5.39
N LYS A 40 -10.89 -1.75 -5.01
CA LYS A 40 -11.00 -2.98 -4.20
C LYS A 40 -10.49 -4.20 -4.97
N GLY A 41 -9.60 -4.97 -4.34
CA GLY A 41 -9.11 -6.25 -4.86
C GLY A 41 -9.92 -7.41 -4.27
N LYS A 42 -10.49 -8.27 -5.14
CA LYS A 42 -11.31 -9.42 -4.70
C LYS A 42 -10.57 -10.37 -3.73
N LEU A 43 -9.29 -10.63 -3.98
CA LEU A 43 -8.46 -11.51 -3.15
C LEU A 43 -7.93 -10.82 -1.89
N LEU A 44 -7.87 -9.48 -1.89
CA LEU A 44 -7.29 -8.70 -0.80
C LEU A 44 -8.32 -8.38 0.30
N ALA A 45 -9.61 -8.58 0.04
CA ALA A 45 -10.69 -8.34 1.00
C ALA A 45 -10.57 -9.14 2.31
N PHE A 46 -9.78 -10.22 2.32
CA PHE A 46 -9.52 -11.04 3.51
C PHE A 46 -8.30 -10.58 4.32
N ILE A 47 -7.52 -9.65 3.79
CA ILE A 47 -6.30 -9.12 4.43
C ILE A 47 -6.71 -7.97 5.33
N LYS A 48 -6.67 -8.20 6.64
CA LYS A 48 -6.96 -7.18 7.66
C LYS A 48 -5.78 -6.23 7.80
N ASP A 49 -6.05 -4.94 7.69
CA ASP A 49 -5.05 -3.88 7.84
C ASP A 49 -5.38 -2.99 9.04
N SER A 50 -4.38 -2.32 9.62
CA SER A 50 -4.58 -1.20 10.54
C SER A 50 -5.18 0.01 9.81
N LEU A 51 -4.86 0.17 8.54
CA LEU A 51 -5.31 1.27 7.66
C LEU A 51 -6.65 0.90 7.02
N LYS A 52 -7.76 1.21 7.73
CA LYS A 52 -9.12 0.78 7.37
C LYS A 52 -9.64 1.42 6.09
N GLU A 53 -9.19 2.62 5.79
CA GLU A 53 -9.55 3.41 4.61
C GLU A 53 -9.11 2.76 3.29
N ILE A 54 -8.05 1.95 3.32
CA ILE A 54 -7.50 1.23 2.15
C ILE A 54 -7.52 -0.29 2.32
N GLU A 55 -8.25 -0.80 3.32
CA GLU A 55 -8.32 -2.24 3.61
C GLU A 55 -8.91 -3.01 2.42
N GLY A 56 -8.11 -3.95 1.89
CA GLY A 56 -8.47 -4.74 0.72
C GLY A 56 -8.38 -4.00 -0.62
N TYR A 57 -7.77 -2.81 -0.66
CA TYR A 57 -7.56 -2.05 -1.90
C TYR A 57 -6.22 -2.40 -2.55
N LYS A 58 -6.18 -2.22 -3.87
CA LYS A 58 -4.97 -2.22 -4.69
C LYS A 58 -4.91 -0.95 -5.53
N CYS A 59 -3.72 -0.62 -6.01
CA CYS A 59 -3.56 0.39 -7.04
C CYS A 59 -3.88 -0.21 -8.43
N SER A 60 -4.72 0.43 -9.23
CA SER A 60 -5.03 0.00 -10.60
C SER A 60 -3.90 0.27 -11.61
N VAL A 61 -2.92 1.14 -11.27
CA VAL A 61 -1.82 1.51 -12.17
C VAL A 61 -0.66 0.53 -12.08
N CYS A 62 -0.30 0.10 -10.87
CA CYS A 62 0.81 -0.84 -10.64
C CYS A 62 0.35 -2.22 -10.16
N ASP A 63 -0.96 -2.44 -10.03
CA ASP A 63 -1.59 -3.67 -9.51
C ASP A 63 -1.13 -4.11 -8.11
N CYS A 64 -0.41 -3.25 -7.39
CA CYS A 64 0.11 -3.57 -6.07
C CYS A 64 -0.98 -3.44 -5.00
N PRO A 65 -1.09 -4.41 -4.07
CA PRO A 65 -1.89 -4.29 -2.84
C PRO A 65 -1.44 -3.06 -2.04
N LEU A 66 -2.39 -2.19 -1.65
CA LEU A 66 -2.04 -0.96 -0.94
C LEU A 66 -1.43 -1.24 0.43
N SER A 67 -1.91 -2.27 1.13
CA SER A 67 -1.35 -2.70 2.43
C SER A 67 0.17 -2.88 2.42
N ALA A 68 0.71 -3.50 1.37
CA ALA A 68 2.15 -3.71 1.22
C ALA A 68 2.83 -2.50 0.55
N LYS A 69 2.21 -1.93 -0.49
CA LYS A 69 2.79 -0.85 -1.29
C LYS A 69 3.09 0.39 -0.44
N LEU A 70 2.17 0.80 0.43
CA LEU A 70 2.34 2.00 1.26
C LEU A 70 3.44 1.84 2.31
N ARG A 71 3.81 0.59 2.63
CA ARG A 71 4.87 0.22 3.56
C ARG A 71 6.18 -0.16 2.87
N SER A 72 6.24 -0.06 1.55
CA SER A 72 7.45 -0.35 0.77
C SER A 72 8.32 0.90 0.59
N GLU A 73 9.57 0.70 0.17
CA GLU A 73 10.48 1.76 -0.30
C GLU A 73 10.21 2.17 -1.75
N ASP A 74 9.11 1.70 -2.35
CA ASP A 74 8.71 2.11 -3.68
C ASP A 74 8.10 3.51 -3.69
N ILE A 75 7.99 4.08 -4.89
CA ILE A 75 7.34 5.37 -5.13
C ILE A 75 5.95 5.20 -5.77
N CYS A 76 5.12 6.23 -5.66
CA CYS A 76 3.85 6.26 -6.38
C CYS A 76 4.09 6.38 -7.90
N PRO A 77 3.50 5.51 -8.76
CA PRO A 77 3.72 5.57 -10.20
C PRO A 77 3.18 6.85 -10.87
N ILE A 78 2.32 7.59 -10.17
CA ILE A 78 1.76 8.87 -10.62
C ILE A 78 2.27 10.06 -9.78
N GLY A 79 3.30 9.86 -8.96
CA GLY A 79 3.98 10.94 -8.23
C GLY A 79 3.19 11.60 -7.11
N LYS A 80 2.16 10.94 -6.55
CA LYS A 80 1.38 11.51 -5.43
C LYS A 80 2.09 11.43 -4.07
N TRP A 81 3.11 10.60 -3.95
CA TRP A 81 3.92 10.40 -2.75
C TRP A 81 5.23 9.70 -3.11
N GLU A 82 6.22 9.85 -2.23
CA GLU A 82 7.55 9.21 -2.28
C GLU A 82 7.72 8.18 -1.16
#